data_AF-A0A3N5H6A7-F1
#
_entry.id   AF-A0A3N5H6A7-F1
#
_cell.length_a   1.000
_cell.length_b   1.000
_cell.length_c   1.000
_cell.angle_alpha   90.00
_cell.angle_beta   90.00
_cell.angle_gamma   90.00
#
_symmetry.space_group_name_H-M   'P 1'
#
loop_
_entity.id
_entity.type
_entity.pdbx_description
1 polymer ?
#
loop_
_entity_poly.entity_id
_entity_poly.type
_entity_poly.pdbx_seq_one_letter_code
_entity_poly.pdbx_strand_id
1 'polypeptide(L)'
;MELLPGVLLILRTVTFIAVCYVGLYIAATGLTKNPENKLLGFFALVASPLLRPARALAGSGASERKVRWVAFALAVGVWVVTVVLDVKFGAPAPR
;
A
#
# COMPACT_ATOMS: atom_id res chain seq x y z
N MET A 1 -11.33 24.75 11.22
CA MET A 1 -10.95 23.79 10.15
C MET A 1 -9.53 23.28 10.40
N GLU A 2 -9.26 22.67 11.55
CA GLU A 2 -7.91 22.20 11.95
C GLU A 2 -7.73 20.68 11.83
N LEU A 3 -8.79 19.93 11.49
CA LEU A 3 -8.78 18.47 11.39
C LEU A 3 -8.09 17.97 10.10
N LEU A 4 -8.13 18.76 9.03
CA LEU A 4 -7.60 18.36 7.72
C LEU A 4 -6.10 17.99 7.73
N PRO A 5 -5.19 18.80 8.29
CA PRO A 5 -3.76 18.47 8.31
C PRO A 5 -3.45 17.22 9.16
N GLY A 6 -4.12 17.06 10.30
CA GLY A 6 -3.97 15.87 11.15
C GLY A 6 -4.43 14.60 10.43
N VAL A 7 -5.57 14.65 9.73
CA VAL A 7 -6.10 13.52 8.95
C VAL A 7 -5.19 13.18 7.77
N LEU A 8 -4.67 14.18 7.04
CA LEU A 8 -3.74 13.95 5.93
C LEU A 8 -2.43 13.31 6.41
N LEU A 9 -1.88 13.75 7.55
CA LEU A 9 -0.69 13.15 8.15
C LEU A 9 -0.90 11.69 8.53
N ILE A 10 -2.03 11.38 9.19
CA ILE A 10 -2.39 9.99 9.55
C ILE A 10 -2.53 9.16 8.28
N LEU A 11 -3.26 9.66 7.27
CA LEU A 11 -3.47 8.96 6.01
C LEU A 11 -2.15 8.69 5.28
N ARG A 12 -1.26 9.69 5.21
CA ARG A 12 0.09 9.58 4.64
C ARG A 12 0.92 8.53 5.37
N THR A 13 0.82 8.48 6.69
CA THR A 13 1.56 7.51 7.52
C THR A 13 1.04 6.09 7.33
N VAL A 14 -0.29 5.92 7.38
CA VAL A 14 -0.93 4.61 7.17
C VAL A 14 -0.66 4.06 5.77
N THR A 15 -0.74 4.92 4.75
CA THR A 15 -0.44 4.52 3.37
C THR A 15 1.04 4.17 3.19
N PHE A 16 1.96 4.89 3.82
CA PHE A 16 3.38 4.52 3.86
C PHE A 16 3.61 3.14 4.51
N ILE A 17 2.98 2.88 5.66
CA ILE A 17 3.05 1.56 6.32
C ILE A 17 2.53 0.47 5.39
N ALA A 18 1.45 0.73 4.65
CA ALA A 18 0.91 -0.20 3.67
C ALA A 18 1.90 -0.50 2.54
N VAL A 19 2.62 0.51 2.02
CA VAL A 19 3.71 0.31 1.04
C VAL A 19 4.77 -0.62 1.61
N CYS A 20 5.25 -0.35 2.83
CA CYS A 20 6.26 -1.19 3.49
C CYS A 20 5.76 -2.64 3.67
N TYR A 21 4.52 -2.82 4.10
CA TYR A 21 3.91 -4.15 4.30
C TYR A 21 3.83 -4.94 3.00
N VAL A 22 3.37 -4.32 1.90
CA VAL A 22 3.30 -5.00 0.60
C VAL A 22 4.69 -5.27 0.03
N GLY A 23 5.65 -4.36 0.23
CA GLY A 23 7.05 -4.59 -0.13
C GLY A 23 7.67 -5.78 0.62
N LEU A 24 7.45 -5.84 1.95
CA LEU A 24 7.86 -6.98 2.78
C LEU A 24 7.17 -8.27 2.36
N TYR A 25 5.89 -8.23 1.98
CA TYR A 25 5.19 -9.39 1.45
C TYR A 25 5.84 -9.91 0.15
N ILE A 26 6.19 -9.02 -0.78
CA ILE A 26 6.89 -9.38 -2.02
C ILE A 26 8.24 -10.02 -1.68
N ALA A 27 9.04 -9.38 -0.81
CA ALA A 27 10.33 -9.90 -0.38
C ALA A 27 10.20 -11.28 0.29
N ALA A 28 9.27 -11.43 1.24
CA ALA A 28 8.98 -12.68 1.92
C ALA A 28 8.61 -13.78 0.93
N THR A 29 7.83 -13.47 -0.11
CA THR A 29 7.49 -14.46 -1.14
C THR A 29 8.65 -14.84 -2.06
N GLY A 30 9.65 -13.97 -2.22
CA GLY A 30 10.88 -14.29 -2.94
C GLY A 30 11.87 -15.12 -2.11
N LEU A 31 11.90 -14.90 -0.79
CA LEU A 31 12.78 -15.59 0.15
C LEU A 31 12.22 -16.96 0.59
N THR A 32 10.90 -17.08 0.71
CA THR A 32 10.26 -18.28 1.23
C THR A 32 9.88 -19.22 0.09
N LYS A 33 10.55 -20.39 0.01
CA LYS A 33 10.20 -21.45 -0.95
C LYS A 33 8.98 -22.28 -0.52
N ASN A 34 8.55 -22.15 0.73
CA ASN A 34 7.46 -22.94 1.31
C ASN A 34 6.15 -22.13 1.31
N PRO A 35 5.17 -22.47 0.46
CA PRO A 35 3.94 -21.69 0.28
C PRO A 35 3.01 -21.72 1.50
N GLU A 36 3.15 -22.71 2.39
CA GLU A 36 2.33 -22.86 3.61
C GLU A 36 2.86 -22.07 4.81
N ASN A 37 3.87 -21.21 4.62
CA ASN A 37 4.43 -20.46 5.73
C ASN A 37 3.40 -19.48 6.30
N LYS A 38 3.09 -19.60 7.60
CA LYS A 38 2.16 -18.72 8.35
C LYS A 38 2.47 -17.23 8.15
N LEU A 39 3.74 -16.89 7.92
CA LEU A 39 4.19 -15.53 7.62
C LEU A 39 3.55 -14.99 6.33
N LEU A 40 3.49 -15.80 5.27
CA LEU A 40 2.88 -15.42 3.99
C LEU A 40 1.36 -15.25 4.14
N GLY A 41 0.72 -16.12 4.92
CA GLY A 41 -0.69 -16.01 5.26
C GLY A 41 -1.01 -14.71 6.00
N PHE A 42 -0.20 -14.33 6.99
CA PHE A 42 -0.32 -13.06 7.70
C PHE A 42 -0.22 -11.86 6.75
N PHE A 43 0.82 -11.83 5.91
CA PHE A 43 0.97 -10.75 4.93
C PHE A 43 -0.17 -10.70 3.91
N ALA A 44 -0.66 -11.85 3.43
CA ALA A 44 -1.80 -11.91 2.52
C ALA A 44 -3.08 -11.39 3.16
N LEU A 45 -3.27 -11.63 4.47
CA LEU A 45 -4.44 -11.18 5.21
C LEU A 45 -4.43 -9.65 5.40
N VAL A 46 -3.28 -9.10 5.79
CA VAL A 46 -3.09 -7.64 5.94
C VAL A 46 -3.17 -6.93 4.58
N ALA A 47 -2.60 -7.52 3.53
CA ALA A 47 -2.61 -6.95 2.18
C ALA A 47 -3.93 -7.18 1.42
N SER A 48 -4.84 -8.01 1.93
CA SER A 48 -6.09 -8.40 1.25
C SER A 48 -6.91 -7.21 0.71
N PRO A 49 -7.09 -6.09 1.45
CA PRO A 49 -7.81 -4.92 0.95
C PRO A 49 -7.17 -4.27 -0.28
N LEU A 50 -5.84 -4.35 -0.40
CA LEU A 50 -5.07 -3.85 -1.55
C LEU A 50 -4.98 -4.88 -2.67
N LEU A 51 -4.95 -6.18 -2.33
CA LEU A 51 -4.88 -7.27 -3.31
C LEU A 51 -6.18 -7.41 -4.10
N ARG A 52 -7.35 -7.11 -3.53
CA ARG A 52 -8.64 -7.15 -4.25
C ARG A 52 -8.68 -6.21 -5.47
N PRO A 53 -8.47 -4.88 -5.33
CA PRO A 53 -8.42 -3.98 -6.48
C PRO A 53 -7.23 -4.29 -7.39
N ALA A 54 -6.11 -4.74 -6.83
CA ALA A 54 -4.97 -5.17 -7.65
C ALA A 54 -5.29 -6.37 -8.55
N ARG A 55 -6.06 -7.36 -8.08
CA ARG A 55 -6.52 -8.49 -8.90
C ARG A 55 -7.46 -8.03 -10.00
N ALA A 56 -8.40 -7.14 -9.68
CA ALA A 56 -9.31 -6.56 -10.67
C ALA A 56 -8.53 -5.82 -11.78
N LEU A 57 -7.52 -5.04 -11.41
CA LEU A 57 -6.68 -4.30 -12.34
C LEU A 57 -5.66 -5.17 -13.10
N ALA A 58 -5.18 -6.25 -12.49
CA ALA A 58 -4.21 -7.14 -13.14
C ALA A 58 -4.83 -8.02 -14.24
N GLY A 59 -6.15 -8.25 -14.18
CA GLY A 59 -6.94 -9.08 -15.09
C GLY A 59 -7.17 -10.50 -14.57
N SER A 60 -8.26 -11.13 -15.03
CA SER A 60 -8.56 -12.53 -14.72
C SER A 60 -7.48 -13.45 -15.32
N GLY A 61 -6.89 -14.32 -14.48
CA GLY A 61 -5.78 -15.20 -14.89
C GLY A 61 -4.38 -14.59 -14.77
N ALA A 62 -4.25 -13.37 -14.26
CA ALA A 62 -2.94 -12.79 -13.96
C ALA A 62 -2.15 -13.64 -12.95
N SER A 63 -0.84 -13.79 -13.20
CA SER A 63 0.04 -14.48 -12.25
C SER A 63 0.04 -13.78 -10.89
N GLU A 64 0.17 -14.55 -9.82
CA GLU A 64 0.11 -14.01 -8.47
C GLU A 64 1.26 -13.03 -8.18
N ARG A 65 2.41 -13.24 -8.85
CA ARG A 65 3.52 -12.27 -8.87
C ARG A 65 3.09 -10.93 -9.47
N LYS A 66 2.36 -10.92 -10.60
CA LYS A 66 1.85 -9.69 -11.23
C LYS A 66 0.88 -8.97 -10.29
N VAL A 67 -0.05 -9.70 -9.68
CA VAL A 67 -1.02 -9.14 -8.72
C VAL A 67 -0.32 -8.45 -7.55
N ARG A 68 0.74 -9.06 -6.98
CA ARG A 68 1.51 -8.45 -5.88
C ARG A 68 2.19 -7.16 -6.31
N TRP A 69 2.79 -7.12 -7.49
CA TRP A 69 3.40 -5.89 -8.03
C TRP A 69 2.38 -4.81 -8.34
N VAL A 70 1.20 -5.15 -8.84
CA VAL A 70 0.10 -4.19 -9.05
C VAL A 70 -0.39 -3.64 -7.70
N ALA A 71 -0.50 -4.49 -6.66
CA ALA A 71 -0.86 -4.04 -5.32
C ALA A 71 0.19 -3.09 -4.73
N PHE A 72 1.47 -3.36 -4.97
CA PHE A 72 2.56 -2.47 -4.57
C PHE A 72 2.48 -1.13 -5.29
N ALA A 73 2.31 -1.15 -6.62
CA ALA A 73 2.15 0.07 -7.42
C ALA A 73 0.94 0.90 -6.96
N LEU A 74 -0.19 0.26 -6.62
CA LEU A 74 -1.36 0.93 -6.06
C LEU A 74 -1.07 1.57 -4.71
N ALA A 75 -0.44 0.83 -3.79
CA ALA A 75 -0.09 1.37 -2.48
C ALA A 75 0.84 2.58 -2.59
N VAL A 76 1.87 2.49 -3.46
CA VAL A 76 2.79 3.60 -3.75
C VAL A 76 2.06 4.77 -4.38
N GLY A 77 1.18 4.52 -5.35
CA GLY A 77 0.39 5.56 -6.01
C GLY A 77 -0.50 6.33 -5.02
N VAL A 78 -1.22 5.62 -4.15
CA VAL A 78 -2.05 6.23 -3.10
C VAL A 78 -1.17 7.04 -2.15
N TRP A 79 -0.03 6.51 -1.71
CA TRP A 79 0.89 7.24 -0.84
C TRP A 79 1.41 8.52 -1.50
N VAL A 80 1.87 8.45 -2.75
CA VAL A 80 2.33 9.64 -3.50
C VAL A 80 1.22 10.68 -3.60
N VAL A 81 -0.02 10.27 -3.87
CA VAL A 81 -1.17 11.19 -3.88
C VAL A 81 -1.34 11.86 -2.50
N THR A 82 -1.24 11.11 -1.39
CA THR A 82 -1.33 11.71 -0.05
C THR A 82 -0.19 12.70 0.23
N VAL A 83 1.03 12.43 -0.25
CA VAL A 83 2.17 13.36 -0.13
C VAL A 83 1.88 14.65 -0.91
N VAL A 84 1.38 14.54 -2.15
CA VAL A 84 1.06 15.71 -2.97
C VAL A 84 -0.05 16.55 -2.34
N LEU A 85 -1.08 15.90 -1.79
CA LEU A 85 -2.17 16.58 -1.08
C LEU A 85 -1.65 17.27 0.19
N ASP A 86 -0.82 16.60 0.97
CA ASP A 86 -0.21 17.16 2.18
C ASP A 86 0.68 18.37 1.87
N VAL A 87 1.48 18.32 0.80
CA VAL A 87 2.30 19.47 0.36
C VAL A 87 1.43 20.64 -0.11
N LYS A 88 0.33 20.38 -0.84
CA LYS A 88 -0.55 21.44 -1.37
C LYS A 88 -1.48 22.06 -0.33
N PHE A 89 -1.94 21.28 0.64
CA PHE A 89 -2.96 21.68 1.61
C PHE A 89 -2.45 21.80 3.06
N GLY A 90 -1.23 21.32 3.34
CA GLY A 90 -0.57 21.40 4.65
C GLY A 90 0.35 22.63 4.83
N ALA A 91 0.45 23.51 3.84
CA ALA A 91 1.19 24.76 3.97
C ALA A 91 0.51 25.68 4.99
N PRO A 92 1.18 26.08 6.09
CA PRO A 92 0.63 27.10 6.99
C PRO A 92 0.50 28.43 6.24
N ALA A 93 -0.62 29.13 6.47
CA ALA A 93 -0.83 30.47 5.93
C ALA A 93 0.40 31.36 6.22
N PRO A 94 0.89 32.14 5.24
CA PRO A 94 1.98 33.08 5.48
C PRO A 94 1.55 34.04 6.61
N ARG A 95 2.34 34.05 7.69
CA ARG A 95 2.23 35.04 8.77
C ARG A 95 2.85 36.35 8.32
#